data_AF-A0A3N1UQW7-F1
#
_entry.id   AF-A0A3N1UQW7-F1
#
_cell.length_a   1.000
_cell.length_b   1.000
_cell.length_c   1.000
_cell.angle_alpha   90.00
_cell.angle_beta   90.00
_cell.angle_gamma   90.00
#
_symmetry.space_group_name_H-M   'P 1'
#
loop_
_entity.id
_entity.type
_entity.pdbx_description
1 polymer ?
#
loop_
_entity_poly.entity_id
_entity_poly.type
_entity_poly.pdbx_seq_one_letter_code
_entity_poly.pdbx_strand_id
1 'polypeptide(L)'
;MLERLRDLKQDIREKVRVSVRAAVEMVTPAPKQLDRGPLSSGRAFCDPASKKACVTVCTPRGDCSCDAAALRESLEKALQEHGLEIKVGEAKTGCSGTCSQGPFLGFPQKGFFYLGVPPQAAAEVVRETLVKGRLLFPYLSINPDRSYRPDILYDRFSGLLAAIDESVCMVEVAKYFLDFEEGLSCGKCVPCRLGIRRMAESLERIVGGRATMDDLEQLGILCETMIYAPFCQFAMASTKPVLSAITYFKEEFLEHIEKKECRAGVCQALVEFQRKKAFRERMVAKKKKPSEAALQGADP
;
A
#
# COMPACT_ATOMS: atom_id res chain seq x y z
N MET A 1 -8.75 45.16 2.73
CA MET A 1 -9.03 43.88 2.02
C MET A 1 -7.96 42.83 2.29
N LEU A 2 -6.67 43.15 2.15
CA LEU A 2 -5.56 42.23 2.47
C LEU A 2 -5.45 41.87 3.96
N GLU A 3 -5.79 42.79 4.87
CA GLU A 3 -5.85 42.51 6.32
C GLU A 3 -6.96 41.51 6.65
N ARG A 4 -8.17 41.71 6.14
CA ARG A 4 -9.28 40.74 6.28
C ARG A 4 -8.93 39.34 5.76
N LEU A 5 -8.08 39.22 4.74
CA LEU A 5 -7.60 37.94 4.22
C LEU A 5 -6.54 37.29 5.13
N ARG A 6 -5.72 38.10 5.82
CA ARG A 6 -4.80 37.59 6.86
C ARG A 6 -5.55 37.16 8.10
N ASP A 7 -6.54 37.94 8.52
CA ASP A 7 -7.40 37.61 9.66
C ASP A 7 -8.18 36.33 9.38
N LEU A 8 -8.76 36.18 8.18
CA LEU A 8 -9.42 34.94 7.77
C LEU A 8 -8.43 33.75 7.72
N LYS A 9 -7.19 33.97 7.27
CA LYS A 9 -6.14 32.92 7.28
C LYS A 9 -5.76 32.54 8.70
N GLN A 10 -5.73 33.49 9.63
CA GLN A 10 -5.41 33.27 11.03
C GLN A 10 -6.55 32.55 11.76
N ASP A 11 -7.79 32.97 11.54
CA ASP A 11 -9.01 32.31 12.00
C ASP A 11 -9.15 30.88 11.46
N ILE A 12 -8.87 30.66 10.16
CA ILE A 12 -8.83 29.33 9.57
C ILE A 12 -7.71 28.51 10.23
N ARG A 13 -6.53 29.08 10.43
CA ARG A 13 -5.39 28.35 11.04
C ARG A 13 -5.64 28.00 12.50
N GLU A 14 -6.39 28.83 13.23
CA GLU A 14 -6.73 28.63 14.64
C GLU A 14 -7.89 27.63 14.79
N LYS A 15 -8.94 27.74 13.95
CA LYS A 15 -10.01 26.75 13.88
C LYS A 15 -9.51 25.39 13.37
N VAL A 16 -8.66 25.37 12.35
CA VAL A 16 -7.98 24.16 11.86
C VAL A 16 -7.03 23.63 12.93
N ARG A 17 -6.28 24.46 13.69
CA ARG A 17 -5.46 23.97 14.80
C ARG A 17 -6.30 23.30 15.89
N VAL A 18 -7.44 23.86 16.25
CA VAL A 18 -8.32 23.28 17.28
C VAL A 18 -8.98 22.00 16.76
N SER A 19 -9.44 21.97 15.50
CA SER A 19 -10.01 20.77 14.88
C SER A 19 -8.98 19.68 14.59
N VAL A 20 -7.77 20.05 14.15
CA VAL A 20 -6.65 19.13 13.91
C VAL A 20 -6.09 18.65 15.24
N ARG A 21 -5.98 19.47 16.29
CA ARG A 21 -5.53 18.99 17.61
C ARG A 21 -6.57 18.09 18.26
N ALA A 22 -7.86 18.41 18.16
CA ALA A 22 -8.93 17.52 18.60
C ALA A 22 -8.98 16.23 17.77
N ALA A 23 -8.82 16.28 16.44
CA ALA A 23 -8.78 15.10 15.59
C ALA A 23 -7.49 14.27 15.81
N VAL A 24 -6.34 14.91 16.01
CA VAL A 24 -5.05 14.26 16.32
C VAL A 24 -5.11 13.66 17.73
N GLU A 25 -5.70 14.31 18.72
CA GLU A 25 -5.89 13.76 20.08
C GLU A 25 -6.97 12.66 20.10
N MET A 26 -7.93 12.65 19.16
CA MET A 26 -8.90 11.54 18.98
C MET A 26 -8.37 10.39 18.10
N VAL A 27 -7.37 10.61 17.24
CA VAL A 27 -6.74 9.61 16.34
C VAL A 27 -5.43 9.07 16.91
N THR A 28 -4.86 9.70 17.94
CA THR A 28 -3.74 9.15 18.70
C THR A 28 -4.26 8.46 19.96
N PRO A 29 -4.39 7.13 19.98
CA PRO A 29 -3.92 6.48 21.19
C PRO A 29 -2.44 6.88 21.32
N ALA A 30 -2.03 7.23 22.55
CA ALA A 30 -0.62 7.39 22.90
C ALA A 30 0.21 6.32 22.17
N PRO A 31 1.44 6.61 21.70
CA PRO A 31 2.27 5.61 21.08
C PRO A 31 2.53 4.54 22.14
N LYS A 32 1.65 3.53 22.22
CA LYS A 32 2.02 2.25 22.76
C LYS A 32 3.18 1.88 21.87
N GLN A 33 4.37 1.82 22.46
CA GLN A 33 5.44 1.01 21.93
C GLN A 33 4.76 -0.32 21.62
N LEU A 34 4.41 -0.50 20.35
CA LEU A 34 4.36 -1.81 19.78
C LEU A 34 5.77 -2.29 20.05
N ASP A 35 5.92 -3.21 21.00
CA ASP A 35 7.07 -4.09 21.07
C ASP A 35 7.09 -4.81 19.72
N ARG A 36 7.59 -4.10 18.71
CA ARG A 36 8.13 -4.66 17.50
C ARG A 36 9.36 -5.36 18.01
N GLY A 37 9.15 -6.58 18.49
CA GLY A 37 10.21 -7.55 18.68
C GLY A 37 11.13 -7.45 17.45
N PRO A 38 12.44 -7.59 17.65
CA PRO A 38 13.44 -7.21 16.66
C PRO A 38 13.00 -7.69 15.28
N LEU A 39 12.92 -6.77 14.32
CA LEU A 39 12.69 -7.04 12.89
C LEU A 39 13.72 -8.08 12.48
N SER A 40 13.33 -9.34 12.58
CA SER A 40 14.18 -10.46 12.24
C SER A 40 14.45 -10.39 10.74
N SER A 41 15.67 -10.73 10.38
CA SER A 41 16.29 -10.55 9.07
C SER A 41 15.70 -11.44 7.95
N GLY A 42 14.37 -11.56 7.87
CA GLY A 42 13.64 -12.23 6.80
C GLY A 42 12.37 -11.47 6.46
N ARG A 43 12.13 -11.18 5.18
CA ARG A 43 10.93 -10.44 4.72
C ARG A 43 9.65 -11.10 5.29
N ALA A 44 8.78 -10.33 5.94
CA ALA A 44 7.53 -10.84 6.55
C ALA A 44 6.46 -11.25 5.51
N PHE A 45 6.69 -10.93 4.23
CA PHE A 45 5.74 -11.07 3.14
C PHE A 45 6.14 -12.17 2.14
N CYS A 46 5.19 -12.57 1.29
CA CYS A 46 5.43 -13.48 0.17
C CYS A 46 5.87 -12.71 -1.08
N ASP A 47 6.98 -13.13 -1.67
CA ASP A 47 7.48 -12.60 -2.94
C ASP A 47 6.90 -13.44 -4.10
N PRO A 48 6.09 -12.87 -5.01
CA PRO A 48 5.53 -13.59 -6.15
C PRO A 48 6.59 -14.11 -7.13
N ALA A 49 7.75 -13.44 -7.21
CA ALA A 49 8.85 -13.82 -8.09
C ALA A 49 9.79 -14.86 -7.45
N SER A 50 9.57 -15.21 -6.18
CA SER A 50 10.37 -16.22 -5.48
C SER A 50 10.08 -17.63 -6.00
N LYS A 51 11.13 -18.47 -6.06
CA LYS A 51 11.00 -19.91 -6.34
C LYS A 51 10.41 -20.71 -5.18
N LYS A 52 10.41 -20.15 -3.96
CA LYS A 52 9.88 -20.82 -2.77
C LYS A 52 8.37 -20.65 -2.72
N ALA A 53 7.62 -21.73 -2.59
CA ALA A 53 6.17 -21.69 -2.50
C ALA A 53 5.71 -20.86 -1.30
N CYS A 54 4.80 -19.93 -1.53
CA CYS A 54 4.35 -18.99 -0.51
C CYS A 54 2.85 -18.70 -0.65
N VAL A 55 2.17 -18.66 0.49
CA VAL A 55 0.73 -18.35 0.59
C VAL A 55 0.57 -17.19 1.56
N THR A 56 -0.37 -16.30 1.26
CA THR A 56 -0.50 -15.01 1.94
C THR A 56 -1.84 -14.92 2.68
N VAL A 57 -1.83 -14.52 3.95
CA VAL A 57 -3.04 -14.34 4.76
C VAL A 57 -3.14 -12.87 5.21
N CYS A 58 -4.36 -12.35 5.37
CA CYS A 58 -4.56 -11.04 6.01
C CYS A 58 -3.85 -10.97 7.36
N THR A 59 -3.25 -9.82 7.64
CA THR A 59 -2.79 -9.49 8.99
C THR A 59 -3.87 -8.69 9.70
N PRO A 60 -4.52 -9.21 10.76
CA PRO A 60 -5.50 -8.44 11.53
C PRO A 60 -4.79 -7.29 12.25
N ARG A 61 -5.38 -6.09 12.22
CA ARG A 61 -4.94 -4.93 13.02
C ARG A 61 -6.13 -4.29 13.72
N GLY A 62 -5.94 -3.90 14.99
CA GLY A 62 -7.00 -3.34 15.84
C GLY A 62 -8.09 -4.37 16.13
N ASP A 63 -9.33 -3.93 16.20
CA ASP A 63 -10.51 -4.78 16.37
C ASP A 63 -10.95 -5.38 15.03
N CYS A 64 -10.10 -6.20 14.39
CA CYS A 64 -10.56 -6.89 13.17
C CYS A 64 -11.71 -7.82 13.53
N SER A 65 -12.84 -7.70 12.82
CA SER A 65 -13.97 -8.62 12.95
C SER A 65 -13.73 -9.98 12.29
N CYS A 66 -12.48 -10.30 11.93
CA CYS A 66 -12.10 -11.39 11.06
C CYS A 66 -11.19 -12.40 11.78
N ASP A 67 -11.44 -13.70 11.59
CA ASP A 67 -10.65 -14.80 12.19
C ASP A 67 -9.31 -15.08 11.48
N ALA A 68 -8.64 -14.03 10.98
CA ALA A 68 -7.43 -14.15 10.17
C ALA A 68 -6.26 -14.83 10.91
N ALA A 69 -6.09 -14.52 12.19
CA ALA A 69 -5.06 -15.16 13.03
C ALA A 69 -5.32 -16.67 13.20
N ALA A 70 -6.56 -17.05 13.47
CA ALA A 70 -6.95 -18.46 13.62
C ALA A 70 -6.82 -19.24 12.31
N LEU A 71 -7.16 -18.61 11.17
CA LEU A 71 -6.94 -19.20 9.85
C LEU A 71 -5.45 -19.45 9.60
N ARG A 72 -4.59 -18.49 9.94
CA ARG A 72 -3.13 -18.63 9.78
C ARG A 72 -2.59 -19.81 10.57
N GLU A 73 -2.91 -19.90 11.86
CA GLU A 73 -2.46 -21.01 12.71
C GLU A 73 -2.95 -22.36 12.18
N SER A 74 -4.20 -22.43 11.72
CA SER A 74 -4.79 -23.65 11.17
C SER A 74 -4.11 -24.07 9.86
N LEU A 75 -3.72 -23.09 9.03
CA LEU A 75 -3.01 -23.33 7.79
C LEU A 75 -1.58 -23.81 8.05
N GLU A 76 -0.85 -23.18 8.98
CA GLU A 76 0.51 -23.60 9.35
C GLU A 76 0.53 -25.02 9.91
N LYS A 77 -0.45 -25.40 10.75
CA LYS A 77 -0.61 -26.79 11.23
C LYS A 77 -0.89 -27.76 10.08
N ALA A 78 -1.85 -27.43 9.21
CA ALA A 78 -2.21 -28.30 8.08
C ALA A 78 -1.04 -28.51 7.10
N LEU A 79 -0.19 -27.50 6.90
CA LEU A 79 1.02 -27.59 6.08
C LEU A 79 2.08 -28.52 6.71
N GLN A 80 2.27 -28.44 8.04
CA GLN A 80 3.17 -29.32 8.77
C GLN A 80 2.73 -30.79 8.68
N GLU A 81 1.44 -31.07 8.82
CA GLU A 81 0.88 -32.43 8.72
C GLU A 81 1.10 -33.07 7.33
N HIS A 82 1.08 -32.26 6.27
CA HIS A 82 1.32 -32.73 4.90
C HIS A 82 2.80 -32.67 4.49
N GLY A 83 3.70 -32.23 5.38
CA GLY A 83 5.14 -32.14 5.11
C GLY A 83 5.51 -31.14 4.01
N LEU A 84 4.70 -30.10 3.80
CA LEU A 84 4.92 -29.12 2.74
C LEU A 84 5.77 -27.94 3.24
N GLU A 85 6.92 -27.68 2.62
CA GLU A 85 7.73 -26.46 2.85
C GLU A 85 7.12 -25.24 2.13
N ILE A 86 5.91 -24.84 2.52
CA ILE A 86 5.26 -23.63 2.01
C ILE A 86 5.28 -22.57 3.12
N LYS A 87 5.82 -21.40 2.81
CA LYS A 87 5.85 -20.28 3.76
C LYS A 87 4.47 -19.61 3.81
N VAL A 88 3.93 -19.41 5.01
CA VAL A 88 2.76 -18.55 5.23
C VAL A 88 3.25 -17.13 5.53
N GLY A 89 3.10 -16.25 4.54
CA GLY A 89 3.47 -14.84 4.64
C GLY A 89 2.31 -13.97 5.06
N GLU A 90 2.64 -12.80 5.61
CA GLU A 90 1.67 -11.73 5.79
C GLU A 90 1.34 -11.09 4.45
N ALA A 91 0.14 -10.52 4.37
CA ALA A 91 -0.27 -9.74 3.22
C ALA A 91 -0.02 -8.25 3.44
N LYS A 92 0.33 -7.55 2.36
CA LYS A 92 0.41 -6.10 2.37
C LYS A 92 -0.98 -5.53 2.17
N THR A 93 -1.69 -5.25 3.27
CA THR A 93 -3.07 -4.73 3.23
C THR A 93 -3.21 -3.41 3.96
N GLY A 94 -3.86 -2.43 3.34
CA GLY A 94 -4.47 -1.30 4.04
C GLY A 94 -5.89 -1.68 4.44
N CYS A 95 -6.11 -2.07 5.71
CA CYS A 95 -7.41 -2.52 6.21
C CYS A 95 -7.87 -1.64 7.38
N SER A 96 -9.15 -1.28 7.40
CA SER A 96 -9.79 -0.55 8.51
C SER A 96 -10.35 -1.45 9.62
N GLY A 97 -10.22 -2.77 9.51
CA GLY A 97 -10.66 -3.75 10.51
C GLY A 97 -12.11 -4.26 10.39
N THR A 98 -12.95 -3.65 9.54
CA THR A 98 -14.40 -3.94 9.45
C THR A 98 -14.80 -4.64 8.13
N CYS A 99 -14.00 -5.59 7.68
CA CYS A 99 -14.26 -6.28 6.41
C CYS A 99 -15.37 -7.33 6.57
N SER A 100 -16.38 -7.31 5.69
CA SER A 100 -17.46 -8.31 5.68
C SER A 100 -17.11 -9.63 4.98
N GLN A 101 -15.96 -9.66 4.28
CA GLN A 101 -15.55 -10.77 3.39
C GLN A 101 -14.21 -11.42 3.81
N GLY A 102 -13.67 -11.04 4.97
CA GLY A 102 -12.49 -11.70 5.55
C GLY A 102 -12.87 -13.02 6.24
N PRO A 103 -11.89 -13.88 6.56
CA PRO A 103 -10.47 -13.80 6.22
C PRO A 103 -10.17 -14.16 4.76
N PHE A 104 -9.08 -13.63 4.20
CA PHE A 104 -8.63 -14.01 2.85
C PHE A 104 -7.38 -14.86 2.86
N LEU A 105 -7.20 -15.56 1.76
CA LEU A 105 -6.04 -16.37 1.47
C LEU A 105 -5.60 -16.14 0.02
N GLY A 106 -4.45 -15.51 -0.17
CA GLY A 106 -3.86 -15.21 -1.47
C GLY A 106 -2.83 -16.25 -1.89
N PHE A 107 -2.75 -16.51 -3.20
CA PHE A 107 -1.74 -17.36 -3.83
C PHE A 107 -0.96 -16.52 -4.85
N PRO A 108 0.02 -15.70 -4.40
CA PRO A 108 0.67 -14.69 -5.26
C PRO A 108 1.30 -15.28 -6.52
N GLN A 109 1.90 -16.47 -6.40
CA GLN A 109 2.53 -17.18 -7.53
C GLN A 109 1.54 -17.70 -8.57
N LYS A 110 0.26 -17.84 -8.22
CA LYS A 110 -0.80 -18.35 -9.10
C LYS A 110 -1.80 -17.28 -9.52
N GLY A 111 -1.71 -16.06 -8.98
CA GLY A 111 -2.54 -14.93 -9.38
C GLY A 111 -4.03 -15.06 -9.01
N PHE A 112 -4.37 -15.75 -7.93
CA PHE A 112 -5.74 -15.82 -7.42
C PHE A 112 -5.77 -15.79 -5.88
N PHE A 113 -6.96 -15.58 -5.33
CA PHE A 113 -7.20 -15.56 -3.89
C PHE A 113 -8.58 -16.14 -3.54
N TYR A 114 -8.71 -16.54 -2.28
CA TYR A 114 -9.95 -16.97 -1.66
C TYR A 114 -10.46 -15.92 -0.66
N LEU A 115 -11.77 -15.79 -0.56
CA LEU A 115 -12.47 -14.91 0.38
C LEU A 115 -13.32 -15.73 1.35
N GLY A 116 -13.53 -15.18 2.56
CA GLY A 116 -14.38 -15.77 3.58
C GLY A 116 -13.97 -17.19 3.99
N VAL A 117 -12.66 -17.48 4.01
CA VAL A 117 -12.18 -18.83 4.33
C VAL A 117 -12.26 -19.03 5.85
N PRO A 118 -13.11 -19.94 6.35
CA PRO A 118 -13.18 -20.20 7.78
C PRO A 118 -11.93 -21.00 8.22
N PRO A 119 -11.45 -20.88 9.47
CA PRO A 119 -10.27 -21.59 9.95
C PRO A 119 -10.34 -23.11 9.74
N GLN A 120 -11.53 -23.69 9.81
CA GLN A 120 -11.77 -25.13 9.62
C GLN A 120 -11.52 -25.60 8.18
N ALA A 121 -11.69 -24.70 7.19
CA ALA A 121 -11.45 -25.02 5.78
C ALA A 121 -9.96 -25.04 5.40
N ALA A 122 -9.05 -24.63 6.30
CA ALA A 122 -7.62 -24.58 6.01
C ALA A 122 -7.06 -25.95 5.56
N ALA A 123 -7.47 -27.04 6.20
CA ALA A 123 -7.04 -28.39 5.85
C ALA A 123 -7.53 -28.82 4.46
N GLU A 124 -8.75 -28.43 4.08
CA GLU A 124 -9.30 -28.68 2.74
C GLU A 124 -8.55 -27.87 1.68
N VAL A 125 -8.26 -26.60 1.96
CA VAL A 125 -7.48 -25.74 1.07
C VAL A 125 -6.10 -26.33 0.79
N VAL A 126 -5.39 -26.81 1.83
CA VAL A 126 -4.08 -27.45 1.64
C VAL A 126 -4.23 -28.69 0.74
N ARG A 127 -5.20 -29.56 1.02
CA ARG A 127 -5.39 -30.82 0.30
C ARG A 127 -5.83 -30.63 -1.16
N GLU A 128 -6.85 -29.80 -1.40
CA GLU A 128 -7.41 -29.63 -2.74
C GLU A 128 -6.59 -28.62 -3.54
N THR A 129 -6.25 -27.46 -2.97
CA THR A 129 -5.61 -26.37 -3.73
C THR A 129 -4.09 -26.48 -3.80
N LEU A 130 -3.42 -26.81 -2.69
CA LEU A 130 -1.96 -26.87 -2.66
C LEU A 130 -1.42 -28.22 -3.16
N VAL A 131 -2.02 -29.34 -2.73
CA VAL A 131 -1.57 -30.69 -3.14
C VAL A 131 -2.15 -31.10 -4.49
N LYS A 132 -3.47 -31.04 -4.68
CA LYS A 132 -4.13 -31.51 -5.93
C LYS A 132 -4.24 -30.45 -7.03
N GLY A 133 -4.00 -29.17 -6.71
CA GLY A 133 -4.10 -28.06 -7.68
C GLY A 133 -5.53 -27.68 -8.09
N ARG A 134 -6.55 -28.11 -7.34
CA ARG A 134 -7.96 -27.82 -7.62
C ARG A 134 -8.42 -26.54 -6.92
N LEU A 135 -9.25 -25.76 -7.60
CA LEU A 135 -9.85 -24.55 -7.04
C LEU A 135 -11.11 -24.89 -6.24
N LEU A 136 -11.23 -24.29 -5.06
CA LEU A 136 -12.44 -24.36 -4.25
C LEU A 136 -13.37 -23.21 -4.67
N PHE A 137 -14.29 -23.50 -5.59
CA PHE A 137 -15.25 -22.52 -6.12
C PHE A 137 -16.05 -21.75 -5.06
N PRO A 138 -16.48 -22.34 -3.92
CA PRO A 138 -17.19 -21.59 -2.89
C PRO A 138 -16.40 -20.40 -2.33
N TYR A 139 -15.07 -20.48 -2.33
CA TYR A 139 -14.18 -19.43 -1.83
C TYR A 139 -13.57 -18.59 -2.96
N LEU A 140 -13.70 -19.02 -4.21
CA LEU A 140 -13.11 -18.35 -5.36
C LEU A 140 -13.91 -17.11 -5.75
N SER A 141 -13.29 -15.95 -5.66
CA SER A 141 -13.94 -14.67 -5.96
C SER A 141 -13.88 -14.33 -7.45
N ILE A 142 -14.84 -14.84 -8.23
CA ILE A 142 -15.07 -14.42 -9.63
C ILE A 142 -16.42 -13.70 -9.69
N ASN A 143 -16.43 -12.41 -10.04
CA ASN A 143 -17.67 -11.66 -10.26
C ASN A 143 -17.49 -10.72 -11.47
N PRO A 144 -18.39 -10.78 -12.47
CA PRO A 144 -18.30 -10.05 -13.74
C PRO A 144 -18.38 -8.52 -13.64
N ASP A 145 -18.89 -7.95 -12.53
CA ASP A 145 -19.00 -6.50 -12.33
C ASP A 145 -17.70 -5.88 -11.75
N ARG A 146 -16.57 -6.59 -11.81
CA ARG A 146 -15.33 -6.27 -11.07
C ARG A 146 -14.12 -6.03 -11.98
N SER A 147 -13.15 -5.28 -11.45
CA SER A 147 -11.82 -5.13 -12.06
C SER A 147 -11.01 -6.42 -11.83
N TYR A 148 -10.49 -7.01 -12.92
CA TYR A 148 -9.74 -8.29 -12.92
C TYR A 148 -8.23 -8.09 -13.04
N ARG A 149 -7.67 -7.11 -12.34
CA ARG A 149 -6.23 -7.10 -12.14
C ARG A 149 -5.87 -8.27 -11.19
N PRO A 150 -5.04 -9.25 -11.62
CA PRO A 150 -4.72 -10.43 -10.81
C PRO A 150 -3.98 -10.08 -9.51
N ASP A 151 -3.41 -8.88 -9.45
CA ASP A 151 -2.64 -8.30 -8.34
C ASP A 151 -3.48 -7.48 -7.35
N ILE A 152 -4.70 -7.03 -7.69
CA ILE A 152 -5.54 -6.17 -6.83
C ILE A 152 -7.03 -6.47 -6.98
N LEU A 153 -7.68 -6.88 -5.88
CA LEU A 153 -9.15 -6.96 -5.78
C LEU A 153 -9.75 -5.59 -5.39
N TYR A 154 -10.76 -5.12 -6.13
CA TYR A 154 -11.59 -3.97 -5.76
C TYR A 154 -13.07 -4.27 -5.97
N ASP A 155 -13.84 -4.29 -4.87
CA ASP A 155 -15.31 -4.32 -4.86
C ASP A 155 -15.81 -3.12 -4.04
N ARG A 156 -16.51 -2.22 -4.73
CA ARG A 156 -17.03 -0.95 -4.18
C ARG A 156 -18.15 -1.16 -3.15
N PHE A 157 -18.89 -2.27 -3.22
CA PHE A 157 -20.11 -2.48 -2.44
C PHE A 157 -19.92 -3.40 -1.24
N SER A 158 -18.95 -4.32 -1.27
CA SER A 158 -18.86 -5.41 -0.27
C SER A 158 -17.90 -5.16 0.91
N GLY A 159 -17.33 -3.96 1.07
CA GLY A 159 -16.46 -3.67 2.21
C GLY A 159 -15.01 -4.16 2.03
N LEU A 160 -14.40 -3.78 0.90
CA LEU A 160 -12.97 -3.69 0.57
C LEU A 160 -12.01 -4.67 1.28
N LEU A 161 -11.45 -5.59 0.50
CA LEU A 161 -10.28 -6.38 0.88
C LEU A 161 -9.31 -6.44 -0.30
N ALA A 162 -8.19 -5.73 -0.21
CA ALA A 162 -7.15 -5.77 -1.23
C ALA A 162 -5.94 -6.52 -0.67
N ALA A 163 -5.62 -7.66 -1.28
CA ALA A 163 -4.40 -8.42 -1.02
C ALA A 163 -3.38 -8.03 -2.08
N ILE A 164 -2.33 -7.33 -1.67
CA ILE A 164 -1.31 -6.81 -2.57
C ILE A 164 0.03 -7.37 -2.09
N ASP A 165 0.92 -7.70 -3.02
CA ASP A 165 2.28 -8.14 -2.70
C ASP A 165 3.30 -6.99 -2.84
N GLU A 166 4.59 -7.27 -2.58
CA GLU A 166 5.65 -6.25 -2.60
C GLU A 166 6.04 -5.77 -4.01
N SER A 167 5.65 -6.49 -5.07
CA SER A 167 5.90 -6.08 -6.46
C SER A 167 5.02 -4.90 -6.90
N VAL A 168 4.07 -4.49 -6.06
CA VAL A 168 3.17 -3.36 -6.32
C VAL A 168 3.49 -2.18 -5.40
N CYS A 169 3.56 -0.99 -5.99
CA CYS A 169 3.76 0.26 -5.27
C CYS A 169 2.45 0.80 -4.71
N MET A 170 2.36 1.03 -3.39
CA MET A 170 1.12 1.54 -2.77
C MET A 170 0.80 2.99 -3.16
N VAL A 171 1.80 3.78 -3.55
CA VAL A 171 1.59 5.13 -4.10
C VAL A 171 0.88 5.06 -5.46
N GLU A 172 1.30 4.12 -6.31
CA GLU A 172 0.65 3.88 -7.60
C GLU A 172 -0.77 3.31 -7.41
N VAL A 173 -0.97 2.43 -6.42
CA VAL A 173 -2.30 1.92 -6.07
C VAL A 173 -3.24 3.05 -5.64
N ALA A 174 -2.77 3.96 -4.78
CA ALA A 174 -3.55 5.13 -4.38
C ALA A 174 -3.93 6.00 -5.59
N LYS A 175 -2.99 6.19 -6.53
CA LYS A 175 -3.24 6.92 -7.79
C LYS A 175 -4.29 6.21 -8.64
N TYR A 176 -4.13 4.91 -8.83
CA TYR A 176 -5.03 4.08 -9.64
C TYR A 176 -6.49 4.17 -9.19
N PHE A 177 -6.74 4.13 -7.88
CA PHE A 177 -8.11 4.27 -7.36
C PHE A 177 -8.70 5.66 -7.65
N LEU A 178 -7.93 6.71 -7.44
CA LEU A 178 -8.41 8.08 -7.67
C LEU A 178 -8.62 8.40 -9.15
N ASP A 179 -7.78 7.90 -10.04
CA ASP A 179 -7.91 8.11 -11.49
C ASP A 179 -9.27 7.58 -11.98
N PHE A 180 -9.74 6.45 -11.44
CA PHE A 180 -11.06 5.90 -11.76
C PHE A 180 -12.21 6.74 -11.16
N GLU A 181 -12.02 7.22 -9.93
CA GLU A 181 -13.06 7.92 -9.18
C GLU A 181 -13.28 9.37 -9.64
N GLU A 182 -12.28 10.01 -10.26
CA GLU A 182 -12.41 11.36 -10.81
C GLU A 182 -13.58 11.47 -11.80
N GLY A 183 -13.73 10.48 -12.70
CA GLY A 183 -14.78 10.46 -13.72
C GLY A 183 -16.19 10.19 -13.19
N LEU A 184 -16.31 9.79 -11.92
CA LEU A 184 -17.59 9.40 -11.31
C LEU A 184 -18.17 10.46 -10.38
N SER A 185 -17.38 11.50 -10.07
CA SER A 185 -17.83 12.63 -9.26
C SER A 185 -18.96 13.37 -9.96
N CYS A 186 -20.13 13.48 -9.30
CA CYS A 186 -21.25 14.28 -9.81
C CYS A 186 -20.98 15.80 -9.77
N GLY A 187 -19.88 16.22 -9.14
CA GLY A 187 -19.46 17.62 -9.08
C GLY A 187 -20.28 18.52 -8.14
N LYS A 188 -21.22 17.99 -7.35
CA LYS A 188 -22.11 18.80 -6.50
C LYS A 188 -21.40 19.55 -5.38
N CYS A 189 -20.56 18.87 -4.60
CA CYS A 189 -19.85 19.48 -3.47
C CYS A 189 -18.40 19.82 -3.82
N VAL A 190 -17.93 20.98 -3.37
CA VAL A 190 -16.57 21.49 -3.60
C VAL A 190 -15.48 20.50 -3.15
N PRO A 191 -15.51 19.92 -1.94
CA PRO A 191 -14.47 18.98 -1.52
C PRO A 191 -14.38 17.75 -2.44
N CYS A 192 -15.49 17.27 -2.99
CA CYS A 192 -15.47 16.15 -3.94
C CYS A 192 -15.00 16.57 -5.33
N ARG A 193 -15.54 17.66 -5.89
CA ARG A 193 -15.25 18.11 -7.26
C ARG A 193 -13.80 18.56 -7.44
N LEU A 194 -13.24 19.23 -6.43
CA LEU A 194 -11.87 19.72 -6.47
C LEU A 194 -10.91 18.78 -5.74
N GLY A 195 -11.30 18.18 -4.62
CA GLY A 195 -10.41 17.37 -3.80
C GLY A 195 -9.88 16.14 -4.55
N ILE A 196 -10.75 15.39 -5.26
CA ILE A 196 -10.32 14.22 -6.03
C ILE A 196 -9.24 14.59 -7.04
N ARG A 197 -9.44 15.68 -7.79
CA ARG A 197 -8.47 16.19 -8.76
C ARG A 197 -7.15 16.57 -8.10
N ARG A 198 -7.20 17.33 -7.00
CA ARG A 198 -5.99 17.76 -6.29
C ARG A 198 -5.21 16.59 -5.72
N MET A 199 -5.88 15.58 -5.20
CA MET A 199 -5.22 14.37 -4.71
C MET A 199 -4.58 13.59 -5.87
N ALA A 200 -5.28 13.42 -6.99
CA ALA A 200 -4.75 12.76 -8.19
C ALA A 200 -3.50 13.50 -8.73
N GLU A 201 -3.57 14.82 -8.85
CA GLU A 201 -2.43 15.67 -9.25
C GLU A 201 -1.22 15.50 -8.31
N SER A 202 -1.44 15.47 -6.98
CA SER A 202 -0.37 15.24 -6.01
C SER A 202 0.25 13.85 -6.18
N LEU A 203 -0.56 12.80 -6.32
CA LEU A 203 -0.07 11.45 -6.53
C LEU A 203 0.67 11.28 -7.86
N GLU A 204 0.22 11.95 -8.92
CA GLU A 204 0.93 11.99 -10.20
C GLU A 204 2.29 12.65 -10.07
N ARG A 205 2.41 13.74 -9.28
CA ARG A 205 3.71 14.35 -8.97
C ARG A 205 4.61 13.41 -8.18
N ILE A 206 4.06 12.64 -7.23
CA ILE A 206 4.83 11.70 -6.40
C ILE A 206 5.35 10.53 -7.26
N VAL A 207 4.48 9.88 -8.03
CA VAL A 207 4.84 8.79 -8.95
C VAL A 207 5.80 9.28 -10.05
N GLY A 208 5.64 10.53 -10.51
CA GLY A 208 6.51 11.17 -11.50
C GLY A 208 7.84 11.68 -10.93
N GLY A 209 8.12 11.54 -9.64
CA GLY A 209 9.36 11.99 -9.01
C GLY A 209 9.52 13.51 -8.90
N ARG A 210 8.45 14.29 -9.11
CA ARG A 210 8.46 15.77 -9.07
C ARG A 210 7.91 16.34 -7.75
N ALA A 211 7.39 15.49 -6.87
CA ALA A 211 6.79 15.93 -5.62
C ALA A 211 7.81 16.38 -4.56
N THR A 212 7.33 17.20 -3.64
CA THR A 212 7.99 17.68 -2.42
C THR A 212 7.25 17.18 -1.17
N MET A 213 7.81 17.47 0.02
CA MET A 213 7.12 17.17 1.29
C MET A 213 5.80 17.93 1.44
N ASP A 214 5.70 19.13 0.85
CA ASP A 214 4.47 19.92 0.85
C ASP A 214 3.35 19.19 0.10
N ASP A 215 3.66 18.43 -0.96
CA ASP A 215 2.66 17.63 -1.67
C ASP A 215 2.07 16.53 -0.78
N LEU A 216 2.89 15.91 0.07
CA LEU A 216 2.44 14.88 1.01
C LEU A 216 1.60 15.47 2.15
N GLU A 217 1.99 16.64 2.67
CA GLU A 217 1.20 17.36 3.67
C GLU A 217 -0.15 17.80 3.10
N GLN A 218 -0.16 18.40 1.90
CA GLN A 218 -1.39 18.79 1.21
C GLN A 218 -2.29 17.60 0.93
N LEU A 219 -1.71 16.47 0.50
CA LEU A 219 -2.46 15.25 0.26
C LEU A 219 -3.16 14.75 1.54
N GLY A 220 -2.49 14.83 2.70
CA GLY A 220 -3.09 14.52 4.00
C GLY A 220 -4.28 15.42 4.35
N ILE A 221 -4.12 16.74 4.21
CA ILE A 221 -5.18 17.72 4.48
C ILE A 221 -6.39 17.51 3.56
N LEU A 222 -6.13 17.22 2.28
CA LEU A 222 -7.19 16.92 1.31
C LEU A 222 -7.93 15.64 1.69
N CYS A 223 -7.22 14.61 2.16
CA CYS A 223 -7.85 13.37 2.62
C CYS A 223 -8.82 13.63 3.78
N GLU A 224 -8.39 14.37 4.80
CA GLU A 224 -9.27 14.72 5.93
C GLU A 224 -10.48 15.53 5.46
N THR A 225 -10.26 16.54 4.63
CA THR A 225 -11.33 17.40 4.09
C THR A 225 -12.37 16.56 3.32
N MET A 226 -11.91 15.59 2.54
CA MET A 226 -12.78 14.71 1.78
C MET A 226 -13.51 13.65 2.60
N ILE A 227 -13.06 13.39 3.83
CA ILE A 227 -13.75 12.49 4.76
C ILE A 227 -14.85 13.22 5.53
N TYR A 228 -14.61 14.46 5.96
CA TYR A 228 -15.51 15.14 6.91
C TYR A 228 -16.45 16.19 6.30
N ALA A 229 -16.07 16.82 5.19
CA ALA A 229 -16.84 17.92 4.59
C ALA A 229 -17.78 17.58 3.41
N PRO A 230 -17.78 16.40 2.77
CA PRO A 230 -18.59 16.19 1.56
C PRO A 230 -20.08 16.05 1.86
N PHE A 231 -20.90 16.37 0.86
CA PHE A 231 -22.37 16.25 0.95
C PHE A 231 -22.85 14.79 0.97
N CYS A 232 -22.10 13.86 0.37
CA CYS A 232 -22.46 12.45 0.28
C CYS A 232 -21.25 11.55 0.52
N GLN A 233 -21.50 10.25 0.70
CA GLN A 233 -20.48 9.27 1.06
C GLN A 233 -19.47 8.97 -0.06
N PHE A 234 -19.74 9.39 -1.31
CA PHE A 234 -18.87 9.08 -2.45
C PHE A 234 -17.43 9.59 -2.24
N ALA A 235 -17.27 10.85 -1.84
CA ALA A 235 -15.95 11.42 -1.58
C ALA A 235 -15.24 10.70 -0.43
N MET A 236 -15.97 10.37 0.66
CA MET A 236 -15.41 9.63 1.79
C MET A 236 -14.90 8.26 1.36
N ALA A 237 -15.70 7.53 0.58
CA ALA A 237 -15.36 6.20 0.09
C ALA A 237 -14.14 6.24 -0.84
N SER A 238 -14.09 7.23 -1.72
CA SER A 238 -13.01 7.44 -2.70
C SER A 238 -11.67 7.78 -2.03
N THR A 239 -11.71 8.50 -0.92
CA THR A 239 -10.49 8.92 -0.21
C THR A 239 -9.92 7.86 0.73
N LYS A 240 -10.73 6.94 1.25
CA LYS A 240 -10.28 5.93 2.23
C LYS A 240 -9.09 5.09 1.76
N PRO A 241 -9.01 4.60 0.51
CA PRO A 241 -7.84 3.89 0.01
C PRO A 241 -6.56 4.72 0.05
N VAL A 242 -6.66 6.01 -0.29
CA VAL A 242 -5.52 6.96 -0.32
C VAL A 242 -5.03 7.24 1.08
N LEU A 243 -5.95 7.55 2.00
CA LEU A 243 -5.61 7.76 3.41
C LEU A 243 -4.95 6.50 3.98
N SER A 244 -5.51 5.32 3.72
CA SER A 244 -4.93 4.05 4.16
C SER A 244 -3.51 3.85 3.61
N ALA A 245 -3.29 4.17 2.33
CA ALA A 245 -1.97 4.11 1.73
C ALA A 245 -0.96 5.04 2.46
N ILE A 246 -1.36 6.28 2.75
CA ILE A 246 -0.52 7.25 3.46
C ILE A 246 -0.26 6.82 4.90
N THR A 247 -1.27 6.30 5.60
CA THR A 247 -1.17 5.90 7.01
C THR A 247 -0.31 4.66 7.20
N TYR A 248 -0.49 3.64 6.35
CA TYR A 248 0.14 2.33 6.55
C TYR A 248 1.41 2.11 5.72
N PHE A 249 1.60 2.87 4.65
CA PHE A 249 2.74 2.74 3.73
C PHE A 249 3.46 4.08 3.53
N LYS A 250 3.47 4.93 4.56
CA LYS A 250 4.09 6.26 4.54
C LYS A 250 5.53 6.21 4.03
N GLU A 251 6.27 5.17 4.38
CA GLU A 251 7.66 4.98 3.98
C GLU A 251 7.81 4.93 2.45
N GLU A 252 6.86 4.34 1.72
CA GLU A 252 6.91 4.33 0.25
C GLU A 252 6.73 5.74 -0.33
N PHE A 253 5.85 6.56 0.27
CA PHE A 253 5.70 7.97 -0.13
C PHE A 253 6.99 8.75 0.10
N LEU A 254 7.64 8.56 1.26
CA LEU A 254 8.93 9.20 1.58
C LEU A 254 10.03 8.76 0.61
N GLU A 255 10.11 7.47 0.25
CA GLU A 255 11.06 6.98 -0.74
C GLU A 255 10.86 7.62 -2.13
N HIS A 256 9.61 7.80 -2.56
CA HIS A 256 9.29 8.46 -3.81
C HIS A 256 9.67 9.96 -3.80
N ILE A 257 9.49 10.62 -2.66
CA ILE A 257 9.71 12.07 -2.53
C ILE A 257 11.19 12.38 -2.31
N GLU A 258 11.82 11.76 -1.32
CA GLU A 258 13.19 12.07 -0.86
C GLU A 258 14.25 11.36 -1.69
N LYS A 259 14.10 10.04 -1.90
CA LYS A 259 15.10 9.21 -2.58
C LYS A 259 14.89 9.13 -4.09
N LYS A 260 13.70 9.55 -4.57
CA LYS A 260 13.25 9.41 -5.96
C LYS A 260 13.32 7.95 -6.41
N GLU A 261 12.96 7.03 -5.53
CA GLU A 261 13.08 5.59 -5.74
C GLU A 261 11.72 4.91 -5.53
N CYS A 262 11.40 3.96 -6.40
CA CYS A 262 10.25 3.09 -6.24
C CYS A 262 10.75 1.68 -5.93
N ARG A 263 10.56 1.21 -4.70
CA ARG A 263 10.99 -0.14 -4.27
C ARG A 263 10.44 -1.28 -5.14
N ALA A 264 9.22 -1.11 -5.64
CA ALA A 264 8.54 -2.08 -6.48
C ALA A 264 8.99 -2.00 -7.95
N GLY A 265 9.66 -0.91 -8.36
CA GLY A 265 10.13 -0.72 -9.73
C GLY A 265 9.04 -0.52 -10.78
N VAL A 266 7.80 -0.25 -10.37
CA VAL A 266 6.64 -0.07 -11.26
C VAL A 266 6.53 1.36 -11.80
N CYS A 267 6.92 2.36 -11.01
CA CYS A 267 6.89 3.78 -11.41
C CYS A 267 8.01 4.09 -12.42
N GLN A 268 7.70 4.05 -13.72
CA GLN A 268 8.67 4.20 -14.83
C GLN A 268 9.57 5.43 -14.70
N ALA A 269 8.99 6.60 -14.36
CA ALA A 269 9.74 7.84 -14.21
C ALA A 269 10.84 7.76 -13.16
N LEU A 270 10.58 7.07 -12.03
CA LEU A 270 11.56 6.87 -10.96
C LEU A 270 12.62 5.84 -11.34
N VAL A 271 12.22 4.77 -12.04
CA VAL A 271 13.17 3.76 -12.54
C VAL A 271 14.17 4.40 -13.51
N GLU A 272 13.71 5.25 -14.43
CA GLU A 272 14.58 6.00 -15.33
C GLU A 272 15.51 6.96 -14.58
N PHE A 273 14.99 7.64 -13.56
CA PHE A 273 15.77 8.54 -12.73
C PHE A 273 16.94 7.81 -12.04
N GLN A 274 16.67 6.64 -11.45
CA GLN A 274 17.68 5.82 -10.79
C GLN A 274 18.70 5.26 -11.80
N ARG A 275 18.26 4.82 -12.98
CA ARG A 275 19.18 4.37 -14.06
C ARG A 275 20.14 5.49 -14.47
N LYS A 276 19.63 6.71 -14.66
CA LYS A 276 20.46 7.89 -15.02
C LYS A 276 21.43 8.27 -13.89
N LYS A 277 20.98 8.21 -12.64
CA LYS A 277 21.81 8.44 -11.45
C LYS A 277 22.97 7.44 -11.36
N ALA A 278 22.66 6.14 -11.43
CA ALA A 278 23.66 5.07 -11.40
C ALA A 278 24.67 5.16 -12.55
N PHE A 279 24.21 5.54 -13.75
CA PHE A 279 25.10 5.77 -14.90
C PHE A 279 26.08 6.92 -14.65
N ARG A 280 25.60 8.05 -14.11
CA ARG A 280 26.44 9.20 -13.74
C ARG A 280 27.47 8.84 -12.68
N GLU A 281 27.06 8.12 -11.64
CA GLU A 281 27.97 7.68 -10.57
C GLU A 281 29.07 6.75 -11.09
N ARG A 282 28.73 5.80 -11.99
CA ARG A 282 29.72 4.94 -12.66
C ARG A 282 30.71 5.74 -13.50
N MET A 283 30.26 6.75 -14.22
CA MET A 283 31.14 7.63 -15.02
C MET A 283 32.10 8.44 -14.13
N VAL A 284 31.61 8.95 -13.00
CA VAL A 284 32.44 9.65 -12.01
C VAL A 284 33.46 8.70 -11.35
N ALA A 285 33.05 7.49 -10.99
CA ALA A 285 33.94 6.48 -10.43
C ALA A 285 35.03 6.04 -11.43
N LYS A 286 34.70 5.92 -12.72
CA LYS A 286 35.65 5.59 -13.78
C LYS A 286 36.67 6.72 -14.04
N LYS A 287 36.28 7.99 -13.85
CA LYS A 287 37.21 9.14 -13.85
C LYS A 287 38.10 9.22 -12.60
N LYS A 288 37.68 8.61 -11.48
CA LYS A 288 38.42 8.59 -10.21
C LYS A 288 39.43 7.44 -10.06
N LYS A 289 39.62 6.58 -11.08
CA LYS A 289 40.78 5.67 -11.14
C LYS A 289 41.95 6.37 -11.87
N PRO A 290 42.88 7.04 -11.18
CA PRO A 290 44.18 7.36 -11.76
C PRO A 290 45.05 6.10 -11.85
N SER A 291 45.97 6.14 -12.79
CA SER A 291 46.96 5.13 -13.18
C SER A 291 47.89 4.70 -12.03
N GLU A 292 47.61 3.56 -11.38
CA GLU A 292 48.59 2.79 -10.61
C GLU A 292 49.19 1.66 -11.47
N ALA A 293 49.76 2.00 -12.62
CA ALA A 293 50.45 1.03 -13.48
C ALA A 293 51.77 1.57 -14.10
N ALA A 294 52.29 2.69 -13.59
CA ALA A 294 53.56 3.23 -14.08
C ALA A 294 54.34 3.81 -12.90
N LEU A 295 55.13 2.96 -12.23
CA LEU A 295 56.37 3.26 -11.50
C LEU A 295 56.66 2.11 -10.52
N GLN A 296 57.25 1.04 -11.03
CA GLN A 296 58.16 0.19 -10.26
C GLN A 296 58.97 -0.67 -11.25
N GLY A 297 60.25 -0.31 -11.40
CA GLY A 297 61.30 -1.22 -11.87
C GLY A 297 61.80 -1.07 -13.31
N ALA A 298 62.32 0.10 -13.68
CA ALA A 298 63.44 0.17 -14.61
C ALA A 298 64.66 0.59 -13.80
N ASP A 299 65.65 -0.29 -13.68
CA ASP A 299 67.08 0.03 -13.70
C ASP A 299 67.90 -1.29 -13.77
N PRO A 300 69.14 -1.24 -14.29
CA PRO A 300 69.65 -2.11 -15.36
C PRO A 300 70.16 -3.50 -14.96
#